data_AF-F4N3N1-F1
#
_entry.id   AF-F4N3N1-F1
#
_cell.length_a   1.000
_cell.length_b   1.000
_cell.length_c   1.000
_cell.angle_alpha   90.00
_cell.angle_beta   90.00
_cell.angle_gamma   90.00
#
_symmetry.space_group_name_H-M   'P 1'
#
loop_
_entity.id
_entity.type
_entity.pdbx_description
1 polymer ?
#
loop_
_entity_poly.entity_id
_entity_poly.type
_entity_poly.pdbx_seq_one_letter_code
_entity_poly.pdbx_strand_id
1 'polypeptide(L)'
;MLLRAHQQGKIKQVWVDETRPLLQGGHLTAWELGELGIPYQLICDLMAASLMVQGRIDAVWVGADRIAANGDVANKIGTYSLAVLAHYHRIPFYVAAPHTTHDPDCPNGAAIPIEQRDASEVKGVSGGFGHCQWAPANAPVYNPAFDVTPAALISGWVLDRGVITPEQVAAGFFQPKAN
;
A
#
# COMPACT_ATOMS: atom_id res chain seq x y z
N MET A 1 -2.86 11.91 7.11
CA MET A 1 -4.22 12.10 6.56
C MET A 1 -5.31 11.56 7.47
N LEU A 2 -5.27 10.28 7.86
CA LEU A 2 -6.29 9.62 8.69
C LEU A 2 -6.60 10.37 9.99
N LEU A 3 -5.57 10.83 10.72
CA LEU A 3 -5.75 11.63 11.94
C LEU A 3 -6.63 12.87 11.72
N ARG A 4 -6.37 13.63 10.65
CA ARG A 4 -7.16 14.84 10.33
C ARG A 4 -8.60 14.49 9.96
N ALA A 5 -8.81 13.40 9.23
CA ALA A 5 -10.16 12.93 8.90
C ALA A 5 -10.91 12.44 10.15
N HIS A 6 -10.22 11.78 11.07
CA HIS A 6 -10.78 11.34 12.35
C HIS A 6 -11.18 12.51 13.25
N GLN A 7 -10.31 13.53 13.38
CA GLN A 7 -10.62 14.78 14.09
C GLN A 7 -11.84 15.53 13.51
N GLN A 8 -12.13 15.30 12.22
CA GLN A 8 -13.32 15.84 11.54
C GLN A 8 -14.56 14.93 11.66
N GLY A 9 -14.49 13.83 12.41
CA GLY A 9 -15.59 12.88 12.57
C GLY A 9 -15.90 12.05 11.30
N LYS A 10 -14.97 12.01 10.33
CA LYS A 10 -15.18 11.32 9.03
C LYS A 10 -14.77 9.85 9.05
N ILE A 11 -13.99 9.43 10.06
CA ILE A 11 -13.51 8.05 10.18
C ILE A 11 -14.37 7.31 11.20
N LYS A 12 -15.16 6.36 10.72
CA LYS A 12 -15.93 5.42 11.57
C LYS A 12 -15.09 4.22 11.98
N GLN A 13 -14.27 3.72 11.06
CA GLN A 13 -13.49 2.49 11.21
C GLN A 13 -12.35 2.51 10.21
N VAL A 14 -11.16 2.05 10.62
CA VAL A 14 -10.05 1.70 9.74
C VAL A 14 -9.87 0.18 9.75
N TRP A 15 -9.73 -0.43 8.59
CA TRP A 15 -9.29 -1.82 8.44
C TRP A 15 -7.81 -1.81 8.13
N VAL A 16 -7.03 -2.54 8.92
CA VAL A 16 -5.58 -2.58 8.80
C VAL A 16 -5.19 -3.99 8.40
N ASP A 17 -4.60 -4.14 7.22
CA ASP A 17 -3.96 -5.38 6.79
C ASP A 17 -2.70 -5.60 7.63
N GLU A 18 -2.47 -6.81 8.13
CA GLU A 18 -1.29 -7.10 8.95
C GLU A 18 0.02 -6.86 8.20
N THR A 19 0.01 -7.04 6.88
CA THR A 19 1.10 -6.80 5.92
C THR A 19 2.26 -7.77 6.11
N ARG A 20 2.03 -9.05 5.79
CA ARG A 20 3.11 -10.05 5.75
C ARG A 20 4.16 -9.68 4.67
N PRO A 21 5.43 -10.10 4.83
CA PRO A 21 5.95 -10.90 5.93
C PRO A 21 6.35 -10.10 7.18
N LEU A 22 6.61 -8.80 7.06
CA LEU A 22 7.19 -8.00 8.14
C LEU A 22 6.17 -7.53 9.17
N LEU A 23 4.87 -7.67 8.91
CA LEU A 23 3.78 -7.35 9.81
C LEU A 23 3.70 -5.85 10.16
N GLN A 24 4.09 -4.94 9.24
CA GLN A 24 4.11 -3.51 9.55
C GLN A 24 2.74 -2.97 9.91
N GLY A 25 1.67 -3.43 9.25
CA GLY A 25 0.32 -3.02 9.61
C GLY A 25 -0.08 -3.53 10.99
N GLY A 26 0.31 -4.76 11.31
CA GLY A 26 0.04 -5.39 12.60
C GLY A 26 0.77 -4.76 13.79
N HIS A 27 2.02 -4.34 13.62
CA HIS A 27 2.83 -3.86 14.74
C HIS A 27 3.15 -2.35 14.73
N LEU A 28 3.14 -1.67 13.57
CA LEU A 28 3.33 -0.20 13.50
C LEU A 28 1.98 0.49 13.35
N THR A 29 1.24 0.21 12.27
CA THR A 29 0.00 0.94 11.96
C THR A 29 -1.05 0.76 13.06
N ALA A 30 -1.29 -0.48 13.49
CA ALA A 30 -2.21 -0.77 14.59
C ALA A 30 -1.81 -0.07 15.90
N TRP A 31 -0.52 -0.03 16.22
CA TRP A 31 -0.01 0.66 17.40
C TRP A 31 -0.25 2.17 17.31
N GLU A 32 0.14 2.81 16.20
CA GLU A 32 -0.06 4.25 15.98
C GLU A 32 -1.54 4.65 16.03
N LEU A 33 -2.43 3.86 15.40
CA LEU A 33 -3.88 4.14 15.43
C LEU A 33 -4.44 4.00 16.85
N GLY A 34 -3.94 3.05 17.63
CA GLY A 34 -4.27 2.90 19.05
C GLY A 34 -3.87 4.13 19.88
N GLU A 35 -2.62 4.57 19.75
CA GLU A 35 -2.12 5.78 20.44
C GLU A 35 -2.89 7.05 20.05
N LEU A 36 -3.33 7.14 18.79
CA LEU A 36 -4.11 8.26 18.27
C LEU A 36 -5.61 8.16 18.58
N GLY A 37 -6.09 7.08 19.20
CA GLY A 37 -7.50 6.85 19.50
C GLY A 37 -8.39 6.66 18.26
N ILE A 38 -7.81 6.32 17.11
CA ILE A 38 -8.54 6.12 15.86
C ILE A 38 -9.13 4.70 15.87
N PRO A 39 -10.46 4.51 15.67
CA PRO A 39 -11.07 3.19 15.69
C PRO A 39 -10.53 2.32 14.53
N TYR A 40 -9.91 1.19 14.86
CA TYR A 40 -9.31 0.29 13.88
C TYR A 40 -9.57 -1.19 14.21
N GLN A 41 -9.43 -2.05 13.19
CA GLN A 41 -9.48 -3.51 13.31
C GLN A 41 -8.40 -4.10 12.41
N LEU A 42 -7.56 -4.95 12.98
CA LEU A 42 -6.51 -5.68 12.28
C LEU A 42 -7.09 -6.90 11.58
N ILE A 43 -6.66 -7.17 10.34
CA ILE A 43 -7.05 -8.34 9.55
C ILE A 43 -5.83 -8.96 8.90
N CYS A 44 -5.89 -10.25 8.58
CA CYS A 44 -4.91 -10.83 7.67
C CYS A 44 -5.15 -10.30 6.26
N ASP A 45 -4.08 -10.15 5.47
CA ASP A 45 -4.10 -9.54 4.13
C ASP A 45 -5.17 -10.14 3.21
N LEU A 46 -5.37 -11.46 3.28
CA LEU A 46 -6.33 -12.22 2.48
C LEU A 46 -7.81 -11.97 2.85
N MET A 47 -8.09 -11.28 3.95
CA MET A 47 -9.46 -10.99 4.40
C MET A 47 -10.04 -9.72 3.76
N ALA A 48 -9.21 -8.88 3.13
CA ALA A 48 -9.64 -7.62 2.54
C ALA A 48 -10.81 -7.78 1.56
N ALA A 49 -10.73 -8.78 0.65
CA ALA A 49 -11.79 -9.06 -0.33
C ALA A 49 -13.14 -9.42 0.33
N SER A 50 -13.12 -10.12 1.47
CA SER A 50 -14.33 -10.47 2.22
C SER A 50 -15.04 -9.23 2.77
N LEU A 51 -14.28 -8.22 3.19
CA LEU A 51 -14.83 -6.93 3.62
C LEU A 51 -15.34 -6.10 2.44
N MET A 52 -14.62 -6.11 1.32
CA MET A 52 -15.01 -5.40 0.09
C MET A 52 -16.34 -5.93 -0.46
N VAL A 53 -16.51 -7.26 -0.56
CA VAL A 53 -17.77 -7.85 -1.07
C VAL A 53 -18.96 -7.60 -0.14
N GLN A 54 -18.71 -7.46 1.17
CA GLN A 54 -19.74 -7.09 2.15
C GLN A 54 -20.10 -5.59 2.13
N GLY A 55 -19.45 -4.78 1.30
CA GLY A 55 -19.67 -3.33 1.25
C GLY A 55 -19.20 -2.60 2.51
N ARG A 56 -18.20 -3.15 3.23
CA ARG A 56 -17.67 -2.57 4.47
C ARG A 56 -16.52 -1.59 4.25
N ILE A 57 -16.10 -1.42 3.00
CA ILE A 57 -14.95 -0.61 2.61
C ILE A 57 -15.43 0.47 1.64
N ASP A 58 -15.29 1.73 2.04
CA ASP A 58 -15.67 2.89 1.21
C ASP A 58 -14.52 3.36 0.30
N ALA A 59 -13.28 3.17 0.72
CA ALA A 59 -12.08 3.55 -0.02
C ALA A 59 -10.86 2.77 0.49
N VAL A 60 -9.89 2.53 -0.38
CA VAL A 60 -8.57 1.97 -0.03
C VAL A 60 -7.54 3.09 -0.08
N TRP A 61 -6.67 3.14 0.93
CA TRP A 61 -5.60 4.12 1.06
C TRP A 61 -4.28 3.42 1.35
N VAL A 62 -3.27 3.70 0.54
CA VAL A 62 -1.92 3.13 0.70
C VAL A 62 -0.85 4.22 0.61
N GLY A 63 0.36 3.89 1.05
CA GLY A 63 1.56 4.68 0.80
C GLY A 63 2.15 4.46 -0.59
N ALA A 64 3.34 4.98 -0.80
CA ALA A 64 4.21 4.62 -1.92
C ALA A 64 5.67 4.69 -1.49
N ASP A 65 6.49 3.82 -2.08
CA ASP A 65 7.95 3.88 -2.00
C ASP A 65 8.54 4.57 -3.23
N ARG A 66 7.88 4.42 -4.39
CA ARG A 66 8.27 5.08 -5.65
C ARG A 66 7.07 5.29 -6.56
N ILE A 67 6.97 6.46 -7.17
CA ILE A 67 6.00 6.77 -8.23
C ILE A 67 6.77 7.03 -9.52
N ALA A 68 6.54 6.22 -10.56
CA ALA A 68 7.18 6.37 -11.86
C ALA A 68 6.56 7.51 -12.69
N ALA A 69 7.25 7.91 -13.77
CA ALA A 69 6.83 8.99 -14.66
C ALA A 69 5.48 8.75 -15.37
N ASN A 70 5.05 7.49 -15.53
CA ASN A 70 3.72 7.14 -16.04
C ASN A 70 2.63 7.03 -14.95
N GLY A 71 2.98 7.29 -13.68
CA GLY A 71 2.09 7.20 -12.53
C GLY A 71 2.00 5.82 -11.88
N ASP A 72 2.70 4.79 -12.41
CA ASP A 72 2.78 3.48 -11.74
C ASP A 72 3.44 3.63 -10.37
N VAL A 73 2.96 2.86 -9.40
CA VAL A 73 3.38 2.99 -8.01
C VAL A 73 3.97 1.69 -7.53
N ALA A 74 5.22 1.72 -7.08
CA ALA A 74 5.76 0.66 -6.24
C ALA A 74 5.47 0.96 -4.77
N ASN A 75 4.93 -0.02 -4.08
CA ASN A 75 4.67 0.00 -2.64
C ASN A 75 4.81 -1.41 -2.07
N LYS A 76 4.71 -1.55 -0.75
CA LYS A 76 4.78 -2.83 -0.04
C LYS A 76 3.99 -3.94 -0.74
N ILE A 77 4.59 -5.13 -0.86
CA ILE A 77 3.96 -6.32 -1.46
C ILE A 77 2.55 -6.53 -0.91
N GLY A 78 1.59 -6.81 -1.79
CA GLY A 78 0.17 -6.89 -1.49
C GLY A 78 -0.63 -5.67 -1.99
N THR A 79 0.03 -4.53 -2.26
CA THR A 79 -0.63 -3.31 -2.74
C THR A 79 -1.29 -3.52 -4.10
N TYR A 80 -0.61 -4.17 -5.05
CA TYR A 80 -1.18 -4.49 -6.35
C TYR A 80 -2.41 -5.40 -6.22
N SER A 81 -2.35 -6.40 -5.33
CA SER A 81 -3.49 -7.29 -5.05
C SER A 81 -4.70 -6.50 -4.54
N LEU A 82 -4.48 -5.59 -3.58
CA LEU A 82 -5.53 -4.70 -3.08
C LEU A 82 -6.11 -3.80 -4.17
N ALA A 83 -5.28 -3.27 -5.07
CA ALA A 83 -5.73 -2.44 -6.18
C ALA A 83 -6.61 -3.22 -7.17
N VAL A 84 -6.24 -4.47 -7.49
CA VAL A 84 -7.05 -5.36 -8.33
C VAL A 84 -8.40 -5.66 -7.66
N LEU A 85 -8.40 -5.98 -6.37
CA LEU A 85 -9.63 -6.24 -5.61
C LEU A 85 -10.51 -5.00 -5.53
N ALA A 86 -9.93 -3.84 -5.21
CA ALA A 86 -10.64 -2.57 -5.16
C ALA A 86 -11.28 -2.23 -6.51
N HIS A 87 -10.55 -2.41 -7.61
CA HIS A 87 -11.06 -2.21 -8.96
C HIS A 87 -12.25 -3.16 -9.27
N TYR A 88 -12.11 -4.45 -8.97
CA TYR A 88 -13.18 -5.44 -9.16
C TYR A 88 -14.46 -5.08 -8.37
N HIS A 89 -14.30 -4.63 -7.13
CA HIS A 89 -15.40 -4.22 -6.26
C HIS A 89 -15.86 -2.77 -6.46
N ARG A 90 -15.26 -2.03 -7.41
CA ARG A 90 -15.56 -0.61 -7.71
C ARG A 90 -15.38 0.31 -6.50
N ILE A 91 -14.34 0.05 -5.71
CA ILE A 91 -13.93 0.85 -4.56
C ILE A 91 -12.78 1.76 -4.99
N PRO A 92 -12.82 3.07 -4.68
CA PRO A 92 -11.75 3.98 -5.05
C PRO A 92 -10.45 3.63 -4.29
N PHE A 93 -9.35 3.64 -5.03
CA PHE A 93 -8.01 3.29 -4.55
C PHE A 93 -7.09 4.50 -4.61
N TYR A 94 -6.63 4.99 -3.46
CA TYR A 94 -5.82 6.20 -3.36
C TYR A 94 -4.41 5.90 -2.87
N VAL A 95 -3.45 6.56 -3.50
CA VAL A 95 -2.04 6.54 -3.08
C VAL A 95 -1.72 7.87 -2.42
N ALA A 96 -1.23 7.84 -1.18
CA ALA A 96 -0.80 9.03 -0.45
C ALA A 96 0.72 9.00 -0.22
N ALA A 97 1.44 9.98 -0.77
CA ALA A 97 2.91 10.02 -0.69
C ALA A 97 3.43 11.45 -0.78
N PRO A 98 4.59 11.80 -0.20
CA PRO A 98 5.22 13.09 -0.46
C PRO A 98 5.68 13.16 -1.93
N HIS A 99 5.71 14.36 -2.52
CA HIS A 99 6.19 14.58 -3.90
C HIS A 99 7.62 14.06 -4.11
N THR A 100 8.46 14.00 -3.07
CA THR A 100 9.81 13.43 -3.14
C THR A 100 9.84 11.94 -3.48
N THR A 101 8.70 11.25 -3.43
CA THR A 101 8.54 9.83 -3.83
C THR A 101 8.43 9.66 -5.34
N HIS A 102 8.12 10.75 -6.07
CA HIS A 102 8.10 10.74 -7.53
C HIS A 102 9.52 10.66 -8.08
N ASP A 103 9.76 9.66 -8.92
CA ASP A 103 10.98 9.43 -9.65
C ASP A 103 10.73 9.76 -11.14
N PRO A 104 11.11 10.97 -11.60
CA PRO A 104 10.90 11.38 -12.98
C PRO A 104 11.77 10.59 -13.98
N ASP A 105 12.88 10.00 -13.53
CA ASP A 105 13.81 9.25 -14.39
C ASP A 105 13.38 7.80 -14.58
N CYS A 106 12.44 7.31 -13.76
CA CYS A 106 11.85 5.98 -13.90
C CYS A 106 10.65 6.02 -14.85
N PRO A 107 10.74 5.50 -16.09
CA PRO A 107 9.71 5.71 -17.11
C PRO A 107 8.38 5.03 -16.80
N ASN A 108 8.42 3.85 -16.17
CA ASN A 108 7.23 3.06 -15.84
C ASN A 108 7.52 2.04 -14.72
N GLY A 109 6.49 1.35 -14.28
CA GLY A 109 6.57 0.34 -13.24
C GLY A 109 7.51 -0.83 -13.54
N ALA A 110 7.69 -1.22 -14.80
CA ALA A 110 8.60 -2.30 -15.18
C ALA A 110 10.08 -1.93 -15.02
N ALA A 111 10.40 -0.63 -14.98
CA ALA A 111 11.75 -0.14 -14.72
C ALA A 111 12.08 -0.03 -13.22
N ILE A 112 11.11 -0.27 -12.32
CA ILE A 112 11.34 -0.21 -10.88
C ILE A 112 12.03 -1.50 -10.42
N PRO A 113 13.25 -1.43 -9.84
CA PRO A 113 13.90 -2.62 -9.29
C PRO A 113 13.16 -3.08 -8.03
N ILE A 114 12.77 -4.36 -7.99
CA ILE A 114 12.08 -4.96 -6.85
C ILE A 114 13.09 -5.72 -5.99
N GLU A 115 13.25 -5.28 -4.75
CA GLU A 115 14.09 -5.94 -3.74
C GLU A 115 13.55 -7.35 -3.45
N GLN A 116 14.43 -8.36 -3.57
CA GLN A 116 14.18 -9.71 -3.07
C GLN A 116 14.84 -9.84 -1.70
N ARG A 117 14.05 -10.22 -0.69
CA ARG A 117 14.48 -10.27 0.71
C ARG A 117 14.72 -11.68 1.20
N ASP A 118 15.27 -11.78 2.40
CA ASP A 118 15.63 -13.05 3.03
C ASP A 118 14.40 -13.96 3.19
N ALA A 119 14.59 -15.25 2.92
CA ALA A 119 13.53 -16.25 2.99
C ALA A 119 12.96 -16.46 4.40
N SER A 120 13.74 -16.16 5.45
CA SER A 120 13.33 -16.32 6.85
C SER A 120 12.13 -15.45 7.22
N GLU A 121 11.95 -14.29 6.58
CA GLU A 121 10.81 -13.40 6.81
C GLU A 121 9.48 -14.07 6.47
N VAL A 122 9.45 -14.91 5.43
CA VAL A 122 8.24 -15.66 5.03
C VAL A 122 8.09 -16.94 5.85
N LYS A 123 9.21 -17.60 6.21
CA LYS A 123 9.20 -18.87 6.96
C LYS A 123 8.75 -18.72 8.41
N GLY A 124 8.87 -17.51 8.95
CA GLY A 124 8.68 -17.25 10.36
C GLY A 124 8.50 -15.77 10.67
N VAL A 125 8.63 -15.46 11.94
CA VAL A 125 8.70 -14.12 12.48
C VAL A 125 9.88 -14.05 13.45
N SER A 126 10.62 -12.95 13.42
CA SER A 126 11.76 -12.72 14.32
C SER A 126 11.84 -11.23 14.62
N GLY A 127 12.05 -10.85 15.88
CA GLY A 127 12.16 -9.44 16.27
C GLY A 127 11.80 -9.18 17.73
N GLY A 128 11.32 -7.98 18.04
CA GLY A 128 10.95 -7.56 19.40
C GLY A 128 9.81 -8.36 20.04
N PHE A 129 9.06 -9.11 19.23
CA PHE A 129 7.98 -10.03 19.63
C PHE A 129 8.46 -11.50 19.77
N GLY A 130 9.77 -11.74 19.69
CA GLY A 130 10.37 -13.07 19.79
C GLY A 130 10.66 -13.70 18.42
N HIS A 131 10.95 -15.00 18.43
CA HIS A 131 11.29 -15.78 17.25
C HIS A 131 10.39 -17.02 17.14
N CYS A 132 9.79 -17.23 15.98
CA CYS A 132 8.99 -18.41 15.68
C CYS A 132 9.11 -18.76 14.20
N GLN A 133 9.45 -20.01 13.90
CA GLN A 133 9.45 -20.54 12.54
C GLN A 133 8.33 -21.57 12.40
N TRP A 134 7.39 -21.33 11.50
CA TRP A 134 6.28 -22.26 11.23
C TRP A 134 6.44 -23.01 9.91
N ALA A 135 7.20 -22.46 8.95
CA ALA A 135 7.50 -23.17 7.71
C ALA A 135 8.71 -24.11 7.89
N PRO A 136 8.84 -25.15 7.04
CA PRO A 136 10.05 -25.97 7.01
C PRO A 136 11.31 -25.15 6.76
N ALA A 137 12.41 -25.48 7.47
CA ALA A 137 13.66 -24.70 7.40
C ALA A 137 14.24 -24.59 5.98
N ASN A 138 14.07 -25.65 5.17
CA ASN A 138 14.55 -25.74 3.79
C ASN A 138 13.49 -25.36 2.74
N ALA A 139 12.34 -24.81 3.13
CA ALA A 139 11.33 -24.38 2.17
C ALA A 139 11.91 -23.32 1.21
N PRO A 140 11.79 -23.48 -0.12
CA PRO A 140 12.10 -22.42 -1.06
C PRO A 140 11.08 -21.30 -0.92
N VAL A 141 11.52 -20.05 -1.03
CA VAL A 141 10.70 -18.87 -0.80
C VAL A 141 10.92 -17.87 -1.93
N TYR A 142 9.81 -17.29 -2.38
CA TYR A 142 9.79 -16.07 -3.19
C TYR A 142 9.35 -14.91 -2.28
N ASN A 143 10.21 -13.90 -2.08
CA ASN A 143 9.98 -12.81 -1.12
C ASN A 143 10.30 -11.43 -1.73
N PRO A 144 9.50 -10.96 -2.70
CA PRO A 144 9.57 -9.58 -3.14
C PRO A 144 9.10 -8.65 -2.02
N ALA A 145 9.88 -7.61 -1.72
CA ALA A 145 9.53 -6.62 -0.70
C ALA A 145 8.43 -5.65 -1.14
N PHE A 146 8.23 -5.53 -2.45
CA PHE A 146 7.35 -4.57 -3.10
C PHE A 146 6.65 -5.22 -4.30
N ASP A 147 5.50 -4.68 -4.69
CA ASP A 147 4.89 -4.89 -5.99
C ASP A 147 4.58 -3.56 -6.67
N VAL A 148 4.17 -3.62 -7.93
CA VAL A 148 3.87 -2.44 -8.74
C VAL A 148 2.38 -2.42 -9.03
N THR A 149 1.72 -1.33 -8.64
CA THR A 149 0.34 -1.02 -8.99
C THR A 149 0.32 -0.13 -10.25
N PRO A 150 -0.28 -0.60 -11.36
CA PRO A 150 -0.43 0.22 -12.55
C PRO A 150 -1.30 1.45 -12.30
N ALA A 151 -0.97 2.58 -12.94
CA ALA A 151 -1.72 3.83 -12.82
C ALA A 151 -3.22 3.67 -13.14
N ALA A 152 -3.57 2.74 -14.04
CA ALA A 152 -4.95 2.45 -14.43
C ALA A 152 -5.84 1.91 -13.29
N LEU A 153 -5.25 1.42 -12.20
CA LEU A 153 -6.00 0.93 -11.02
C LEU A 153 -6.11 1.99 -9.91
N ILE A 154 -5.48 3.15 -10.07
CA ILE A 154 -5.40 4.19 -9.04
C ILE A 154 -6.43 5.28 -9.34
N SER A 155 -7.25 5.61 -8.34
CA SER A 155 -8.29 6.64 -8.40
C SER A 155 -7.74 8.05 -8.14
N GLY A 156 -6.58 8.17 -7.49
CA GLY A 156 -5.90 9.45 -7.32
C GLY A 156 -4.62 9.35 -6.49
N TRP A 157 -3.72 10.30 -6.71
CA TRP A 157 -2.46 10.43 -5.97
C TRP A 157 -2.56 11.68 -5.09
N VAL A 158 -2.53 11.49 -3.78
CA VAL A 158 -2.59 12.56 -2.79
C VAL A 158 -1.18 12.91 -2.36
N LEU A 159 -0.66 13.98 -2.96
CA LEU A 159 0.67 14.52 -2.67
C LEU A 159 0.57 15.69 -1.70
N ASP A 160 1.70 16.06 -1.11
CA ASP A 160 1.87 17.28 -0.31
C ASP A 160 1.60 18.58 -1.11
N ARG A 161 1.66 18.50 -2.46
CA ARG A 161 1.32 19.60 -3.37
C ARG A 161 -0.13 19.61 -3.84
N GLY A 162 -0.93 18.61 -3.50
CA GLY A 162 -2.33 18.48 -3.92
C GLY A 162 -2.70 17.09 -4.41
N VAL A 163 -3.94 16.97 -4.87
CA VAL A 163 -4.48 15.72 -5.42
C VAL A 163 -4.30 15.72 -6.93
N ILE A 164 -3.70 14.65 -7.45
CA ILE A 164 -3.50 14.41 -8.88
C ILE A 164 -4.52 13.37 -9.34
N THR A 165 -5.26 13.67 -10.41
CA THR A 165 -6.28 12.78 -10.97
C THR A 165 -5.72 11.88 -12.08
N PRO A 166 -6.40 10.77 -12.42
CA PRO A 166 -6.02 9.92 -13.55
C PRO A 166 -5.91 10.70 -14.87
N GLU A 167 -6.77 11.69 -15.10
CA GLU A 167 -6.72 12.55 -16.30
C GLU A 167 -5.46 13.40 -16.34
N GLN A 168 -5.00 13.92 -15.19
CA GLN A 168 -3.75 14.67 -15.10
C GLN A 168 -2.54 13.77 -15.34
N VAL A 169 -2.56 12.53 -14.82
CA VAL A 169 -1.52 11.54 -15.11
C VAL A 169 -1.49 11.18 -16.60
N ALA A 170 -2.66 10.94 -17.21
CA ALA A 170 -2.76 10.70 -18.65
C ALA A 170 -2.30 11.90 -19.50
N ALA A 171 -2.46 13.12 -18.99
CA ALA A 171 -1.95 14.35 -19.59
C ALA A 171 -0.44 14.59 -19.32
N GLY A 172 0.25 13.65 -18.68
CA GLY A 172 1.71 13.70 -18.47
C GLY A 172 2.15 14.47 -17.22
N PHE A 173 1.31 14.59 -16.18
CA PHE A 173 1.68 15.32 -14.96
C PHE A 173 3.01 14.85 -14.33
N PHE A 174 3.25 13.54 -14.32
CA PHE A 174 4.47 12.93 -13.78
C PHE A 174 5.60 12.79 -14.80
N GLN A 175 5.36 13.11 -16.07
CA GLN A 175 6.39 13.02 -17.09
C GLN A 175 7.41 14.16 -16.90
N PRO A 176 8.69 13.93 -17.19
CA PRO A 176 9.68 15.01 -17.26
C PRO A 176 9.17 16.09 -18.21
N LYS A 177 9.22 17.35 -17.78
CA LYS A 177 8.97 18.46 -18.70
C LYS A 177 10.07 18.41 -19.76
N ALA A 178 9.69 18.40 -21.04
CA ALA A 178 10.66 18.57 -22.12
C ALA A 178 11.38 19.91 -21.92
N ASN A 179 12.72 19.86 -21.90
CA ASN A 179 13.57 21.05 -21.87
C ASN A 179 13.42 21.88 -23.15
#